data_AF-A0A1M5AQ67-F1
#
_entry.id   AF-A0A1M5AQ67-F1
#
_cell.length_a   1.000
_cell.length_b   1.000
_cell.length_c   1.000
_cell.angle_alpha   90.00
_cell.angle_beta   90.00
_cell.angle_gamma   90.00
#
_symmetry.space_group_name_H-M   'P 1'
#
loop_
_entity.id
_entity.type
_entity.pdbx_description
1 polymer ?
#
loop_
_entity_poly.entity_id
_entity_poly.type
_entity_poly.pdbx_seq_one_letter_code
_entity_poly.pdbx_strand_id
1 'polypeptide(L)' 'MENIIEITNLTKIYKNKIKALENINLTINKGEKITIFGPNGAGKT' A
#
# COMPACT_ATOMS: atom_id res chain seq x y z
N MET A 1 -0.03 14.98 -15.40
CA MET A 1 -0.89 14.49 -14.30
C MET A 1 -0.09 14.67 -13.02
N GLU A 2 -0.69 15.23 -11.97
CA GLU A 2 0.00 15.49 -10.70
C GLU A 2 -0.17 14.27 -9.80
N ASN A 3 0.93 13.60 -9.44
CA ASN A 3 0.91 12.51 -8.46
C ASN A 3 0.74 13.11 -7.06
N ILE A 4 -0.27 12.66 -6.31
CA ILE A 4 -0.49 13.13 -4.93
C ILE A 4 0.00 12.13 -3.89
N ILE A 5 0.08 10.86 -4.26
CA ILE A 5 0.64 9.78 -3.43
C ILE A 5 1.52 8.92 -4.33
N GLU A 6 2.72 8.62 -3.86
CA GLU A 6 3.66 7.71 -4.49
C GLU A 6 4.29 6.81 -3.43
N ILE A 7 4.17 5.50 -3.62
CA ILE A 7 4.75 4.46 -2.79
C ILE A 7 5.66 3.64 -3.70
N THR A 8 6.93 3.52 -3.30
CA THR A 8 7.93 2.73 -4.02
C THR A 8 8.55 1.69 -3.09
N ASN A 9 8.55 0.44 -3.56
CA ASN A 9 9.17 -0.72 -2.89
C ASN A 9 8.84 -0.87 -1.40
N LEU A 10 7.61 -0.54 -0.99
CA LEU A 10 7.21 -0.56 0.42
C LEU A 10 7.17 -2.01 0.94
N THR A 11 7.97 -2.27 1.96
CA THR A 11 7.94 -3.52 2.73
C THR A 11 7.71 -3.19 4.19
N LYS A 12 6.74 -3.87 4.82
CA LYS A 12 6.39 -3.67 6.22
C LYS A 12 6.47 -4.99 6.97
N ILE A 13 7.30 -5.01 8.01
CA ILE A 13 7.43 -6.13 8.94
C ILE A 13 7.08 -5.63 10.34
N TYR A 14 6.17 -6.33 11.02
CA TYR A 14 5.78 -6.04 12.40
C TYR A 14 6.79 -6.63 13.40
N LYS A 15 6.73 -6.19 14.66
CA LYS A 15 7.65 -6.63 15.73
C LYS A 15 7.63 -8.16 15.94
N ASN A 16 6.49 -8.80 15.70
CA ASN A 16 6.33 -10.25 15.74
C ASN A 16 6.85 -10.97 14.48
N LYS A 17 7.64 -10.28 13.65
CA LYS A 17 8.24 -10.78 12.40
C LYS A 17 7.24 -11.13 11.29
N ILE A 18 5.97 -10.76 11.42
CA ILE A 18 5.00 -10.90 10.34
C ILE A 18 5.30 -9.85 9.26
N LYS A 19 5.59 -10.31 8.04
CA LYS A 19 5.68 -9.46 6.85
C LYS A 19 4.27 -9.18 6.34
N ALA A 20 3.81 -7.95 6.52
CA ALA A 20 2.46 -7.53 6.17
C ALA A 20 2.36 -6.97 4.75
N LEU A 21 3.43 -6.31 4.29
CA LEU A 21 3.55 -5.79 2.93
C LEU A 21 4.91 -6.19 2.38
N GLU A 22 4.96 -6.54 1.10
CA GLU A 22 6.17 -6.93 0.38
C GLU A 22 6.20 -6.23 -0.96
N ASN A 23 7.22 -5.38 -1.17
CA ASN A 23 7.49 -4.70 -2.43
C ASN A 23 6.26 -4.04 -3.09
N ILE A 24 5.48 -3.30 -2.29
CA ILE A 24 4.29 -2.60 -2.79
C ILE A 24 4.72 -1.32 -3.53
N ASN A 25 4.20 -1.16 -4.74
CA ASN A 25 4.36 0.03 -5.57
C ASN A 25 2.96 0.57 -5.92
N LEU A 26 2.68 1.84 -5.60
CA LEU A 26 1.38 2.47 -5.81
C LEU A 26 1.55 3.94 -6.14
N THR A 27 0.88 4.39 -7.20
CA THR A 27 0.82 5.79 -7.59
C THR A 27 -0.65 6.20 -7.65
N ILE A 28 -0.99 7.34 -7.05
CA ILE A 28 -2.34 7.91 -7.08
C ILE A 28 -2.24 9.34 -7.59
N ASN A 29 -2.96 9.61 -8.68
CA ASN A 29 -3.05 10.92 -9.30
C ASN A 29 -4.10 11.79 -8.59
N LYS A 30 -3.93 13.10 -8.70
CA LYS A 30 -4.89 14.08 -8.21
C LYS A 30 -6.28 13.84 -8.79
N GLY A 31 -7.27 13.69 -7.92
CA GLY A 31 -8.67 13.47 -8.29
C GLY A 31 -9.06 12.00 -8.48
N GLU A 32 -8.11 11.06 -8.43
CA GLU A 32 -8.43 9.63 -8.44
C GLU A 32 -9.10 9.18 -7.15
N LYS A 33 -10.12 8.33 -7.29
CA LYS A 33 -10.74 7.61 -6.18
C LYS A 33 -10.33 6.16 -6.29
N ILE A 34 -9.63 5.66 -5.28
CA ILE A 34 -9.21 4.26 -5.21
C ILE A 34 -9.90 3.55 -4.05
N THR A 35 -9.96 2.23 -4.12
CA THR A 35 -10.37 1.37 -3.00
C THR A 35 -9.41 0.21 -2.89
N ILE A 36 -9.00 -0.09 -1.67
CA ILE A 36 -8.13 -1.24 -1.37
C ILE A 36 -9.03 -2.39 -0.94
N PHE A 37 -9.05 -3.48 -1.71
CA PHE A 37 -9.88 -4.66 -1.45
C PHE A 37 -9.05 -5.88 -1.04
N GLY A 38 -9.64 -6.78 -0.25
CA GLY A 38 -9.01 -8.03 0.18
C GLY A 38 -9.52 -8.53 1.53
N PRO A 39 -9.20 -9.77 1.93
CA PRO A 39 -9.61 -10.35 3.21
C PRO A 39 -8.95 -9.65 4.41
N ASN A 40 -9.42 -9.94 5.62
CA ASN A 40 -8.77 -9.48 6.85
C ASN A 40 -7.33 -10.01 6.93
N GLY A 41 -6.40 -9.17 7.35
CA GLY A 41 -4.97 -9.51 7.40
C GLY A 41 -4.20 -9.30 6.09
N ALA A 42 -4.83 -8.89 4.98
CA ALA A 42 -4.17 -8.66 3.69
C ALA A 42 -3.28 -7.40 3.61
N GLY A 43 -3.03 -6.69 4.73
CA GLY A 43 -2.19 -5.49 4.74
C GLY A 43 -2.89 -4.19 4.32
N LYS A 44 -4.22 -4.14 4.34
CA LYS A 44 -5.00 -2.93 3.99
C LYS A 44 -4.98 -1.83 5.06
N THR A 45 -4.49 -2.14 6.26
CA THR A 45 -4.40 -1.27 7.45
C THR A 45 -2.99 -1.34 7.97
#